data_AF-A0A8C0AQ62-F1
#
_entry.id   AF-A0A8C0AQ62-F1
#
_cell.length_a   1.000
_cell.length_b   1.000
_cell.length_c   1.000
_cell.angle_alpha   90.00
_cell.angle_beta   90.00
_cell.angle_gamma   90.00
#
_symmetry.space_group_name_H-M   'P 1'
#
loop_
_entity.id
_entity.type
_entity.pdbx_description
1 polymer ?
#
loop_
_entity_poly.entity_id
_entity_poly.type
_entity_poly.pdbx_seq_one_letter_code
_entity_poly.pdbx_strand_id
1 'polypeptide(L)'
;LNMFSVLSDYPKGAIGHIVHTEKGILAVEKNKVLMPPLWNKTFCWGFEDFTCCFGNYGSEKNVTTFECMADWGKCLCAVCPSATTIITSGTSSVVCVWELSLVKDKVKCLNLRQALYGHTQAVTCLAASVTYSIFVSGSDDRTCIIWDLNQLTYINQLPAHRASLCSGDIISCAGSYLYLWTVNGQLLASVNTTCSPECHIVCCCFAEVMDWDTRSIIITGSTDGVVRVGGWKRGKGILITVDWRQNFCGKHLVLCRELNPSLALTGKPSKTSPVVTALAVSRNSAKLLVGDSWGRVCCWSVDG
;
A
#
# COMPACT_ATOMS: atom_id res chain seq x y z
N LEU A 1 2.94 -9.43 19.53
CA LEU A 1 3.25 -8.05 19.04
C LEU A 1 4.00 -7.30 20.13
N ASN A 2 5.26 -7.71 20.32
CA ASN A 2 6.28 -6.92 21.00
C ASN A 2 7.11 -6.21 19.93
N MET A 3 7.57 -4.99 20.21
CA MET A 3 8.47 -4.28 19.31
C MET A 3 9.89 -4.80 19.53
N PHE A 4 10.51 -5.36 18.50
CA PHE A 4 11.78 -6.09 18.62
C PHE A 4 12.99 -5.24 18.20
N SER A 5 12.82 -4.35 17.22
CA SER A 5 13.91 -3.49 16.75
C SER A 5 13.43 -2.22 16.05
N VAL A 6 14.27 -1.18 16.13
CA VAL A 6 14.48 -0.19 15.07
C VAL A 6 15.73 -0.59 14.32
N LEU A 7 15.75 -0.39 13.02
CA LEU A 7 16.95 -0.57 12.21
C LEU A 7 17.52 0.81 11.86
N SER A 8 18.79 1.05 12.19
CA SER A 8 19.46 2.35 12.08
C SER A 8 19.85 2.73 10.65
N ASP A 9 20.19 1.73 9.84
CA ASP A 9 20.94 1.93 8.58
C ASP A 9 19.99 2.16 7.39
N TYR A 10 18.89 2.87 7.65
CA TYR A 10 17.77 3.05 6.75
C TYR A 10 17.73 4.48 6.17
N PRO A 11 16.97 4.71 5.09
CA PRO A 11 17.13 5.94 4.30
C PRO A 11 16.86 7.23 5.08
N LYS A 12 17.51 8.32 4.66
CA LYS A 12 17.44 9.63 5.31
C LYS A 12 16.09 10.35 5.08
N GLY A 13 15.34 9.95 4.06
CA GLY A 13 13.98 10.43 3.79
C GLY A 13 12.88 9.51 4.32
N ALA A 14 11.65 10.04 4.37
CA ALA A 14 10.44 9.29 4.73
C ALA A 14 10.32 7.97 3.94
N ILE A 15 9.96 6.87 4.62
CA ILE A 15 9.88 5.54 3.98
C ILE A 15 8.66 5.46 3.06
N GLY A 16 8.87 4.99 1.82
CA GLY A 16 7.82 4.81 0.81
C GLY A 16 7.41 3.35 0.60
N HIS A 17 8.35 2.40 0.70
CA HIS A 17 8.07 0.98 0.44
C HIS A 17 8.99 0.08 1.28
N ILE A 18 8.44 -1.03 1.77
CA ILE A 18 9.12 -1.99 2.66
C ILE A 18 8.85 -3.41 2.15
N VAL A 19 9.86 -4.28 2.14
CA VAL A 19 9.76 -5.70 1.76
C VAL A 19 10.40 -6.57 2.83
N HIS A 20 9.70 -7.62 3.26
CA HIS A 20 10.28 -8.66 4.12
C HIS A 20 10.80 -9.82 3.25
N THR A 21 12.11 -10.05 3.26
CA THR A 21 12.77 -11.18 2.59
C THR A 21 13.31 -12.19 3.61
N GLU A 22 13.68 -13.39 3.16
CA GLU A 22 14.37 -14.39 3.98
C GLU A 22 15.72 -13.89 4.51
N LYS A 23 16.38 -12.98 3.79
CA LYS A 23 17.67 -12.38 4.17
C LYS A 23 17.54 -11.17 5.09
N GLY A 24 16.31 -10.75 5.42
CA GLY A 24 16.03 -9.59 6.25
C GLY A 24 15.04 -8.62 5.61
N ILE A 25 14.88 -7.47 6.26
CA ILE A 25 14.02 -6.38 5.84
C ILE A 25 14.77 -5.51 4.82
N LEU A 26 14.06 -5.02 3.81
CA LEU A 26 14.53 -4.03 2.84
C LEU A 26 13.53 -2.87 2.85
N ALA A 27 13.99 -1.62 2.78
CA ALA A 27 13.07 -0.49 2.62
C ALA A 27 13.72 0.66 1.86
N VAL A 28 12.86 1.47 1.24
CA VAL A 28 13.25 2.59 0.36
C VAL A 28 12.37 3.80 0.62
N GLU A 29 12.86 4.96 0.20
CA GLU A 29 12.24 6.28 0.39
C GLU A 29 10.92 6.44 -0.35
N LYS A 30 10.18 7.52 -0.02
CA LYS A 30 9.02 7.96 -0.78
C LYS A 30 9.38 8.16 -2.26
N ASN A 31 8.45 7.82 -3.14
CA ASN A 31 8.61 7.77 -4.60
C ASN A 31 9.70 6.81 -5.11
N LYS A 32 10.05 5.78 -4.33
CA LYS A 32 10.96 4.69 -4.70
C LYS A 32 10.29 3.36 -4.36
N VAL A 33 10.40 2.37 -5.25
CA VAL A 33 9.85 1.01 -5.07
C VAL A 33 10.92 -0.03 -5.36
N LEU A 34 10.85 -1.18 -4.67
CA LEU A 34 11.76 -2.31 -4.86
C LEU A 34 11.17 -3.27 -5.89
N MET A 35 11.99 -3.74 -6.84
CA MET A 35 11.52 -4.60 -7.92
C MET A 35 11.63 -6.10 -7.58
N PRO A 36 10.55 -6.90 -7.69
CA PRO A 36 10.62 -8.35 -7.52
C PRO A 36 11.36 -9.04 -8.67
N PRO A 37 11.78 -10.31 -8.53
CA PRO A 37 11.73 -11.13 -7.32
C PRO A 37 13.00 -11.03 -6.47
N LEU A 38 14.06 -10.40 -6.99
CA LEU A 38 15.38 -10.31 -6.34
C LEU A 38 15.53 -9.12 -5.39
N TRP A 39 14.70 -8.08 -5.54
CA TRP A 39 14.70 -6.86 -4.71
C TRP A 39 16.04 -6.09 -4.71
N ASN A 40 16.90 -6.39 -5.69
CA ASN A 40 18.21 -5.75 -5.89
C ASN A 40 18.15 -4.51 -6.79
N LYS A 41 17.00 -4.22 -7.40
CA LYS A 41 16.75 -3.02 -8.22
C LYS A 41 15.63 -2.17 -7.65
N THR A 42 15.72 -0.88 -7.91
CA THR A 42 14.74 0.13 -7.52
C THR A 42 14.24 0.89 -8.74
N PHE A 43 12.96 1.26 -8.72
CA PHE A 43 12.36 2.22 -9.63
C PHE A 43 11.96 3.48 -8.85
N CYS A 44 12.26 4.66 -9.38
CA CYS A 44 12.11 5.96 -8.74
C CYS A 44 11.30 6.91 -9.65
N TRP A 45 10.41 7.71 -9.09
CA TRP A 45 9.57 8.67 -9.84
C TRP A 45 9.41 10.01 -9.11
N GLY A 46 8.67 10.94 -9.72
CA GLY A 46 8.25 12.20 -9.07
C GLY A 46 9.32 13.29 -9.01
N PHE A 47 10.34 13.19 -9.86
CA PHE A 47 11.28 14.28 -10.17
C PHE A 47 10.55 15.46 -10.86
N GLU A 48 11.16 16.65 -10.83
CA GLU A 48 10.53 17.89 -11.34
C GLU A 48 10.51 17.94 -12.89
N ASP A 49 11.41 17.20 -13.54
CA ASP A 49 11.51 16.99 -14.98
C ASP A 49 10.59 15.85 -15.50
N PHE A 50 9.71 15.32 -14.65
CA PHE A 50 8.85 14.16 -14.89
C PHE A 50 9.58 12.85 -15.25
N THR A 51 10.90 12.78 -15.05
CA THR A 51 11.66 11.55 -15.33
C THR A 51 11.28 10.39 -14.39
N CYS A 52 11.71 9.21 -14.80
CA CYS A 52 11.84 8.06 -13.92
C CYS A 52 13.26 7.52 -13.95
N CYS A 53 13.72 6.97 -12.82
CA CYS A 53 15.09 6.47 -12.67
C CYS A 53 15.10 5.03 -12.15
N PHE A 54 16.05 4.24 -12.66
CA PHE A 54 16.36 2.90 -12.20
C PHE A 54 17.69 2.90 -11.44
N GLY A 55 17.71 2.30 -10.25
CA GLY A 55 18.91 2.17 -9.41
C GLY A 55 19.11 0.73 -8.94
N ASN A 56 20.29 0.44 -8.41
CA ASN A 56 20.53 -0.80 -7.65
C ASN A 56 20.32 -0.51 -6.16
N TYR A 57 19.65 -1.42 -5.44
CA TYR A 57 19.47 -1.30 -4.01
C TYR A 57 20.83 -1.28 -3.28
N GLY A 58 20.96 -0.42 -2.27
CA GLY A 58 22.24 -0.16 -1.58
C GLY A 58 23.20 0.77 -2.33
N SER A 59 22.80 1.33 -3.48
CA SER A 59 23.57 2.39 -4.17
C SER A 59 22.72 3.65 -4.33
N GLU A 60 23.29 4.81 -3.97
CA GLU A 60 22.65 6.12 -4.18
C GLU A 60 22.68 6.55 -5.66
N LYS A 61 23.42 5.86 -6.54
CA LYS A 61 23.52 6.21 -7.97
C LYS A 61 22.40 5.58 -8.78
N ASN A 62 21.58 6.43 -9.40
CA ASN A 62 20.73 6.05 -10.52
C ASN A 62 21.62 5.55 -11.68
N VAL A 63 21.22 4.44 -12.29
CA VAL A 63 21.95 3.70 -13.34
C VAL A 63 21.37 3.99 -14.73
N THR A 64 20.08 4.31 -14.81
CA THR A 64 19.39 4.61 -16.08
C THR A 64 18.19 5.52 -15.80
N THR A 65 17.94 6.49 -16.68
CA THR A 65 16.85 7.48 -16.55
C THR A 65 16.06 7.53 -17.86
N PHE A 66 14.75 7.73 -17.78
CA PHE A 66 13.87 7.92 -18.95
C PHE A 66 12.89 9.08 -18.73
N GLU A 67 12.61 9.80 -19.81
CA GLU A 67 11.71 10.97 -19.86
C GLU A 67 10.28 10.60 -20.31
N CYS A 68 10.05 9.34 -20.68
CA CYS A 68 8.80 8.86 -21.30
C CYS A 68 7.52 9.02 -20.46
N MET A 69 7.64 9.43 -19.20
CA MET A 69 6.50 9.72 -18.32
C MET A 69 6.03 11.17 -18.41
N ALA A 70 6.77 12.08 -19.07
CA ALA A 70 6.39 13.48 -19.25
C ALA A 70 5.06 13.65 -20.01
N ASP A 71 4.79 12.82 -21.03
CA ASP A 71 3.53 12.77 -21.78
C ASP A 71 2.30 12.50 -20.90
N TRP A 72 2.53 11.91 -19.72
CA TRP A 72 1.51 11.51 -18.73
C TRP A 72 1.56 12.38 -17.47
N GLY A 73 2.32 13.48 -17.50
CA GLY A 73 2.42 14.48 -16.44
C GLY A 73 3.06 13.97 -15.14
N LYS A 74 2.76 14.65 -14.03
CA LYS A 74 3.36 14.29 -12.73
C LYS A 74 2.81 12.96 -12.22
N CYS A 75 3.68 11.95 -12.20
CA CYS A 75 3.46 10.67 -11.54
C CYS A 75 3.38 10.86 -10.01
N LEU A 76 2.36 10.27 -9.40
CA LEU A 76 2.12 10.31 -7.95
C LEU A 76 2.45 8.95 -7.31
N CYS A 77 2.08 7.85 -7.97
CA CYS A 77 2.27 6.50 -7.44
C CYS A 77 2.70 5.49 -8.53
N ALA A 78 3.40 4.45 -8.11
CA ALA A 78 3.83 3.35 -8.97
C ALA A 78 3.91 2.02 -8.21
N VAL A 79 3.74 0.91 -8.93
CA VAL A 79 3.89 -0.46 -8.41
C VAL A 79 4.57 -1.36 -9.45
N CYS A 80 5.45 -2.26 -8.98
CA CYS A 80 6.19 -3.21 -9.82
C CYS A 80 5.69 -4.65 -9.55
N PRO A 81 4.64 -5.14 -10.24
CA PRO A 81 4.14 -6.50 -10.07
C PRO A 81 5.12 -7.59 -10.56
N SER A 82 6.09 -7.26 -11.41
CA SER A 82 7.12 -8.21 -11.87
C SER A 82 8.49 -7.52 -12.04
N ALA A 83 9.50 -8.30 -12.44
CA ALA A 83 10.82 -7.77 -12.82
C ALA A 83 10.81 -6.94 -14.11
N THR A 84 9.78 -7.09 -14.96
CA THR A 84 9.67 -6.49 -16.29
C THR A 84 8.43 -5.62 -16.48
N THR A 85 7.54 -5.54 -15.50
CA THR A 85 6.27 -4.79 -15.58
C THR A 85 6.20 -3.74 -14.48
N ILE A 86 5.92 -2.51 -14.87
CA ILE A 86 5.77 -1.35 -13.98
C ILE A 86 4.45 -0.69 -14.31
N ILE A 87 3.67 -0.33 -13.30
CA ILE A 87 2.42 0.41 -13.45
C ILE A 87 2.61 1.74 -12.75
N THR A 88 2.37 2.85 -13.45
CA THR A 88 2.51 4.22 -12.94
C THR A 88 1.24 5.01 -13.17
N SER A 89 0.93 5.97 -12.30
CA SER A 89 -0.19 6.87 -12.51
C SER A 89 -0.05 8.17 -11.69
N GLY A 90 -0.87 9.16 -12.01
CA GLY A 90 -0.80 10.46 -11.37
C GLY A 90 -1.79 11.47 -11.92
N THR A 91 -1.30 12.70 -12.14
CA THR A 91 -2.13 13.87 -12.47
C THR A 91 -2.96 13.78 -13.77
N SER A 92 -2.59 12.92 -14.71
CA SER A 92 -3.25 12.77 -16.03
C SER A 92 -4.52 11.90 -16.04
N SER A 93 -4.97 11.39 -14.90
CA SER A 93 -6.04 10.38 -14.72
C SER A 93 -5.82 9.00 -15.39
N VAL A 94 -4.85 8.89 -16.29
CA VAL A 94 -4.47 7.64 -16.96
C VAL A 94 -3.60 6.76 -16.06
N VAL A 95 -3.82 5.45 -16.11
CA VAL A 95 -2.90 4.46 -15.54
C VAL A 95 -2.05 3.89 -16.67
N CYS A 96 -0.73 4.07 -16.58
CA CYS A 96 0.21 3.66 -17.62
C CYS A 96 0.91 2.36 -17.22
N VAL A 97 0.83 1.35 -18.08
CA VAL A 97 1.48 0.05 -17.91
C VAL A 97 2.68 -0.02 -18.84
N TRP A 98 3.86 -0.23 -18.26
CA TRP A 98 5.14 -0.20 -18.94
C TRP A 98 5.80 -1.57 -18.93
N GLU A 99 6.50 -1.88 -20.02
CA GLU A 99 7.35 -3.06 -20.16
C GLU A 99 8.83 -2.64 -20.18
N LEU A 100 9.62 -3.25 -19.29
CA LEU A 100 11.02 -2.98 -19.07
C LEU A 100 11.88 -4.05 -19.75
N SER A 101 12.64 -3.65 -20.77
CA SER A 101 13.59 -4.54 -21.45
C SER A 101 14.90 -4.63 -20.68
N LEU A 102 15.27 -5.84 -20.25
CA LEU A 102 16.52 -6.14 -19.56
C LEU A 102 17.49 -6.90 -20.48
N VAL A 103 18.75 -6.45 -20.57
CA VAL A 103 19.82 -7.13 -21.30
C VAL A 103 21.02 -7.31 -20.38
N LYS A 104 21.40 -8.57 -20.10
CA LYS A 104 22.46 -8.93 -19.13
C LYS A 104 22.25 -8.23 -17.76
N ASP A 105 21.02 -8.28 -17.25
CA ASP A 105 20.54 -7.64 -16.01
C ASP A 105 20.65 -6.10 -15.97
N LYS A 106 20.98 -5.45 -17.10
CA LYS A 106 20.93 -3.99 -17.25
C LYS A 106 19.64 -3.56 -17.92
N VAL A 107 19.08 -2.46 -17.45
CA VAL A 107 17.93 -1.78 -18.08
C VAL A 107 18.36 -1.23 -19.43
N LYS A 108 17.61 -1.57 -20.49
CA LYS A 108 17.87 -1.10 -21.87
C LYS A 108 16.86 -0.04 -22.31
N CYS A 109 15.56 -0.32 -22.15
CA CYS A 109 14.49 0.63 -22.45
C CYS A 109 13.24 0.32 -21.60
N LEU A 110 12.42 1.35 -21.40
CA LEU A 110 11.09 1.27 -20.79
C LEU A 110 10.07 1.70 -21.86
N ASN A 111 9.24 0.77 -22.31
CA ASN A 111 8.24 1.01 -23.37
C ASN A 111 6.84 1.09 -22.75
N LEU A 112 5.98 1.97 -23.24
CA LEU A 112 4.56 1.94 -22.87
C LEU A 112 3.93 0.71 -23.52
N ARG A 113 3.46 -0.25 -22.70
CA ARG A 113 2.70 -1.41 -23.18
C ARG A 113 1.24 -1.04 -23.40
N GLN A 114 0.65 -0.28 -22.47
CA GLN A 114 -0.73 0.20 -22.60
C GLN A 114 -1.02 1.41 -21.71
N ALA A 115 -1.80 2.36 -22.23
CA ALA A 115 -2.43 3.42 -21.45
C ALA A 115 -3.88 3.02 -21.12
N LEU A 116 -4.28 3.14 -19.86
CA LEU A 116 -5.57 2.69 -19.36
C LEU A 116 -6.41 3.88 -18.89
N TYR A 117 -7.55 4.05 -19.55
CA TYR A 117 -8.47 5.17 -19.37
C TYR A 117 -9.71 4.71 -18.60
N GLY A 118 -10.17 5.49 -17.63
CA GLY A 118 -11.36 5.17 -16.85
C GLY A 118 -11.60 6.11 -15.65
N HIS A 119 -10.52 6.60 -15.03
CA HIS A 119 -10.61 7.66 -14.03
C HIS A 119 -10.80 9.05 -14.67
N THR A 120 -11.43 9.95 -13.92
CA THR A 120 -11.77 11.32 -14.36
C THR A 120 -10.98 12.41 -13.64
N GLN A 121 -10.18 12.06 -12.64
CA GLN A 121 -9.28 12.95 -11.91
C GLN A 121 -7.94 12.24 -11.64
N ALA A 122 -7.00 12.91 -10.95
CA ALA A 122 -5.70 12.34 -10.64
C ALA A 122 -5.80 10.97 -9.94
N VAL A 123 -4.94 10.04 -10.31
CA VAL A 123 -4.83 8.73 -9.65
C VAL A 123 -3.75 8.83 -8.58
N THR A 124 -4.14 8.65 -7.33
CA THR A 124 -3.32 8.94 -6.15
C THR A 124 -2.72 7.70 -5.50
N CYS A 125 -3.29 6.52 -5.75
CA CYS A 125 -2.73 5.25 -5.29
C CYS A 125 -2.89 4.09 -6.29
N LEU A 126 -1.97 3.13 -6.21
CA LEU A 126 -1.94 1.88 -6.96
C LEU A 126 -1.59 0.72 -6.02
N ALA A 127 -2.25 -0.43 -6.18
CA ALA A 127 -1.94 -1.67 -5.49
C ALA A 127 -2.10 -2.86 -6.43
N ALA A 128 -1.16 -3.81 -6.44
CA ALA A 128 -1.19 -4.99 -7.31
C ALA A 128 -1.20 -6.28 -6.50
N SER A 129 -1.98 -7.27 -6.95
CA SER A 129 -1.98 -8.63 -6.44
C SER A 129 -1.68 -9.62 -7.56
N VAL A 130 -0.42 -10.08 -7.59
CA VAL A 130 0.05 -11.08 -8.56
C VAL A 130 -0.70 -12.41 -8.39
N THR A 131 -0.99 -12.80 -7.14
CA THR A 131 -1.73 -14.03 -6.81
C THR A 131 -3.11 -14.09 -7.43
N TYR A 132 -3.83 -12.96 -7.46
CA TYR A 132 -5.16 -12.85 -8.08
C TYR A 132 -5.11 -12.31 -9.52
N SER A 133 -3.92 -12.05 -10.08
CA SER A 133 -3.72 -11.46 -11.42
C SER A 133 -4.50 -10.16 -11.65
N ILE A 134 -4.60 -9.30 -10.63
CA ILE A 134 -5.27 -8.00 -10.71
C ILE A 134 -4.42 -6.87 -10.14
N PHE A 135 -4.76 -5.64 -10.50
CA PHE A 135 -4.34 -4.45 -9.76
C PHE A 135 -5.50 -3.45 -9.64
N VAL A 136 -5.37 -2.53 -8.69
CA VAL A 136 -6.38 -1.53 -8.34
C VAL A 136 -5.74 -0.15 -8.39
N SER A 137 -6.43 0.81 -9.02
CA SER A 137 -6.14 2.24 -8.98
C SER A 137 -7.17 2.98 -8.14
N GLY A 138 -6.76 3.98 -7.36
CA GLY A 138 -7.65 4.87 -6.61
C GLY A 138 -7.42 6.33 -6.99
N SER A 139 -8.50 7.12 -7.10
CA SER A 139 -8.46 8.48 -7.64
C SER A 139 -9.24 9.48 -6.78
N ASP A 140 -8.87 10.75 -6.91
CA ASP A 140 -9.61 11.90 -6.36
C ASP A 140 -11.04 12.03 -6.93
N ASP A 141 -11.36 11.30 -8.02
CA ASP A 141 -12.74 11.12 -8.50
C ASP A 141 -13.65 10.29 -7.56
N ARG A 142 -13.08 9.82 -6.43
CA ARG A 142 -13.74 9.07 -5.35
C ARG A 142 -14.15 7.65 -5.72
N THR A 143 -13.56 7.11 -6.79
CA THR A 143 -13.73 5.71 -7.19
C THR A 143 -12.41 4.95 -7.11
N CYS A 144 -12.48 3.62 -7.19
CA CYS A 144 -11.31 2.78 -7.44
C CYS A 144 -11.63 1.82 -8.58
N ILE A 145 -10.72 1.65 -9.54
CA ILE A 145 -10.91 0.75 -10.68
C ILE A 145 -10.03 -0.49 -10.52
N ILE A 146 -10.60 -1.65 -10.80
CA ILE A 146 -9.97 -2.96 -10.78
C ILE A 146 -9.66 -3.36 -12.23
N TRP A 147 -8.42 -3.78 -12.45
CA TRP A 147 -7.88 -4.08 -13.77
C TRP A 147 -7.27 -5.48 -13.80
N ASP A 148 -7.36 -6.16 -14.94
CA ASP A 148 -6.67 -7.42 -15.20
C ASP A 148 -5.18 -7.17 -15.42
N LEU A 149 -4.31 -7.84 -14.68
CA LEU A 149 -2.86 -7.65 -14.72
C LEU A 149 -2.20 -8.28 -15.97
N ASN A 150 -2.85 -9.26 -16.59
CA ASN A 150 -2.35 -9.99 -17.75
C ASN A 150 -2.89 -9.38 -19.05
N GLN A 151 -4.22 -9.19 -19.12
CA GLN A 151 -4.96 -8.66 -20.27
C GLN A 151 -4.94 -7.13 -20.34
N LEU A 152 -4.66 -6.44 -19.22
CA LEU A 152 -4.70 -4.98 -19.10
C LEU A 152 -6.08 -4.40 -19.49
N THR A 153 -7.14 -5.07 -19.08
CA THR A 153 -8.53 -4.68 -19.29
C THR A 153 -9.16 -4.14 -18.02
N TYR A 154 -10.15 -3.26 -18.17
CA TYR A 154 -11.06 -2.89 -17.09
C TYR A 154 -11.86 -4.13 -16.68
N ILE A 155 -11.84 -4.49 -15.38
CA ILE A 155 -12.71 -5.53 -14.82
C ILE A 155 -13.96 -4.89 -14.22
N ASN A 156 -13.78 -3.92 -13.32
CA ASN A 156 -14.86 -3.35 -12.52
C ASN A 156 -14.44 -2.01 -11.89
N GLN A 157 -15.41 -1.20 -11.47
CA GLN A 157 -15.18 0.03 -10.69
C GLN A 157 -15.91 -0.07 -9.36
N LEU A 158 -15.19 0.08 -8.26
CA LEU A 158 -15.75 0.24 -6.93
C LEU A 158 -16.44 1.61 -6.86
N PRO A 159 -17.78 1.66 -6.76
CA PRO A 159 -18.51 2.92 -6.81
C PRO A 159 -18.47 3.61 -5.44
N ALA A 160 -18.75 4.91 -5.42
CA ALA A 160 -19.13 5.60 -4.18
C ALA A 160 -20.51 5.09 -3.68
N HIS A 161 -20.48 3.97 -2.96
CA HIS A 161 -21.59 3.25 -2.30
C HIS A 161 -22.60 2.51 -3.20
N ARG A 162 -22.51 1.17 -3.27
CA ARG A 162 -23.61 0.18 -3.07
C ARG A 162 -23.09 -1.27 -3.11
N ALA A 163 -23.96 -2.29 -3.20
CA ALA A 163 -23.65 -3.68 -2.84
C ALA A 163 -23.93 -4.72 -3.95
N SER A 164 -23.12 -5.79 -4.02
CA SER A 164 -23.31 -7.00 -4.84
C SER A 164 -21.96 -7.76 -5.15
N LEU A 165 -21.88 -9.09 -5.29
CA LEU A 165 -21.43 -10.02 -4.23
C LEU A 165 -20.17 -10.83 -4.66
N CYS A 166 -19.45 -11.44 -3.70
CA CYS A 166 -18.49 -12.58 -3.82
C CYS A 166 -16.95 -12.34 -3.92
N SER A 167 -16.24 -13.31 -3.31
CA SER A 167 -14.88 -13.85 -3.60
C SER A 167 -13.71 -12.90 -3.91
N GLY A 168 -13.22 -12.21 -2.89
CA GLY A 168 -11.94 -11.47 -2.91
C GLY A 168 -12.12 -10.11 -2.26
N ASP A 169 -11.28 -9.75 -1.30
CA ASP A 169 -11.48 -8.57 -0.45
C ASP A 169 -10.49 -7.46 -0.82
N ILE A 170 -10.99 -6.23 -1.05
CA ILE A 170 -10.21 -5.03 -1.40
C ILE A 170 -10.42 -3.98 -0.30
N ILE A 171 -9.35 -3.27 0.06
CA ILE A 171 -9.39 -2.15 1.00
C ILE A 171 -9.09 -0.86 0.26
N SER A 172 -9.90 0.17 0.51
CA SER A 172 -9.65 1.54 0.06
C SER A 172 -9.77 2.49 1.25
N CYS A 173 -9.02 3.59 1.23
CA CYS A 173 -8.97 4.56 2.32
C CYS A 173 -9.16 5.97 1.76
N ALA A 174 -10.05 6.76 2.36
CA ALA A 174 -10.29 8.16 1.99
C ALA A 174 -10.44 9.02 3.26
N GLY A 175 -9.48 9.93 3.46
CA GLY A 175 -9.38 10.71 4.70
C GLY A 175 -9.22 9.79 5.91
N SER A 176 -10.11 9.94 6.90
CA SER A 176 -10.17 9.10 8.10
C SER A 176 -10.92 7.77 7.91
N TYR A 177 -11.57 7.54 6.77
CA TYR A 177 -12.42 6.38 6.55
C TYR A 177 -11.70 5.27 5.78
N LEU A 178 -11.74 4.06 6.35
CA LEU A 178 -11.44 2.81 5.68
C LEU A 178 -12.72 2.18 5.14
N TYR A 179 -12.66 1.69 3.91
CA TYR A 179 -13.73 0.98 3.22
C TYR A 179 -13.23 -0.40 2.80
N LEU A 180 -14.01 -1.42 3.14
CA LEU A 180 -13.77 -2.82 2.77
C LEU A 180 -14.79 -3.22 1.70
N TRP A 181 -14.30 -3.78 0.59
CA TRP A 181 -15.08 -4.12 -0.59
C TRP A 181 -14.84 -5.57 -1.04
N THR A 182 -15.75 -6.14 -1.82
CA THR A 182 -15.45 -7.30 -2.67
C THR A 182 -14.85 -6.85 -4.00
N VAL A 183 -14.06 -7.70 -4.67
CA VAL A 183 -13.66 -7.54 -6.09
C VAL A 183 -14.84 -7.27 -7.03
N ASN A 184 -16.04 -7.78 -6.70
CA ASN A 184 -17.25 -7.61 -7.50
C ASN A 184 -18.01 -6.28 -7.24
N GLY A 185 -17.44 -5.33 -6.49
CA GLY A 185 -17.99 -3.98 -6.31
C GLY A 185 -18.73 -3.73 -5.00
N GLN A 186 -19.10 -4.78 -4.25
CA GLN A 186 -19.82 -4.62 -2.99
C GLN A 186 -19.03 -3.90 -1.91
N LEU A 187 -19.61 -2.86 -1.30
CA LEU A 187 -19.21 -2.43 0.04
C LEU A 187 -19.60 -3.47 1.10
N LEU A 188 -18.63 -3.97 1.86
CA LEU A 188 -18.81 -4.89 2.99
C LEU A 188 -18.85 -4.15 4.33
N ALA A 189 -17.94 -3.19 4.53
CA ALA A 189 -17.87 -2.35 5.74
C ALA A 189 -17.28 -0.97 5.44
N SER A 190 -17.69 0.05 6.19
CA SER A 190 -17.11 1.40 6.16
C SER A 190 -16.88 1.89 7.58
N VAL A 191 -15.67 2.35 7.88
CA VAL A 191 -15.18 2.52 9.25
C VAL A 191 -14.27 3.76 9.34
N ASN A 192 -14.66 4.77 10.11
CA ASN A 192 -13.74 5.85 10.50
C ASN A 192 -12.71 5.28 11.49
N THR A 193 -11.42 5.32 11.17
CA THR A 193 -10.35 4.74 12.00
C THR A 193 -9.66 5.77 12.90
N THR A 194 -10.16 7.00 13.01
CA THR A 194 -9.49 8.09 13.71
C THR A 194 -10.30 8.69 14.85
N CYS A 195 -9.61 9.10 15.92
CA CYS A 195 -10.20 9.76 17.09
C CYS A 195 -10.25 11.29 16.96
N SER A 196 -9.79 11.86 15.84
CA SER A 196 -9.71 13.30 15.57
C SER A 196 -10.00 13.58 14.09
N PRO A 197 -10.75 14.64 13.75
CA PRO A 197 -11.16 14.95 12.37
C PRO A 197 -10.01 15.41 11.46
N GLU A 198 -8.86 15.81 12.00
CA GLU A 198 -7.68 16.19 11.20
C GLU A 198 -6.80 14.99 10.81
N CYS A 199 -6.94 13.86 11.52
CA CYS A 199 -6.19 12.65 11.25
C CYS A 199 -6.73 11.93 10.01
N HIS A 200 -5.83 11.38 9.21
CA HIS A 200 -6.16 10.67 7.98
C HIS A 200 -5.24 9.47 7.77
N ILE A 201 -5.78 8.43 7.11
CA ILE A 201 -5.06 7.21 6.76
C ILE A 201 -4.11 7.53 5.61
N VAL A 202 -2.84 7.19 5.78
CA VAL A 202 -1.77 7.44 4.79
C VAL A 202 -1.43 6.16 4.02
N CYS A 203 -1.54 5.00 4.68
CA CYS A 203 -1.31 3.70 4.06
C CYS A 203 -2.10 2.60 4.78
N CYS A 204 -2.40 1.53 4.06
CA CYS A 204 -3.04 0.34 4.60
C CYS A 204 -2.42 -0.93 4.00
N CYS A 205 -2.41 -2.02 4.75
CA CYS A 205 -2.05 -3.34 4.25
C CYS A 205 -2.92 -4.44 4.88
N PHE A 206 -2.80 -5.64 4.31
CA PHE A 206 -3.58 -6.82 4.67
C PHE A 206 -2.66 -7.90 5.27
N ALA A 207 -3.17 -8.65 6.24
CA ALA A 207 -2.52 -9.84 6.77
C ALA A 207 -3.51 -11.00 6.82
N GLU A 208 -3.20 -12.07 6.08
CA GLU A 208 -3.95 -13.33 6.12
C GLU A 208 -3.36 -14.24 7.21
N VAL A 209 -4.21 -14.76 8.10
CA VAL A 209 -3.79 -15.48 9.31
C VAL A 209 -3.96 -16.99 9.12
N MET A 210 -3.10 -17.56 8.27
CA MET A 210 -3.07 -18.99 7.90
C MET A 210 -4.33 -19.49 7.16
N ASP A 211 -4.18 -20.56 6.38
CA ASP A 211 -5.25 -21.09 5.51
C ASP A 211 -6.50 -21.63 6.27
N TRP A 212 -6.41 -21.76 7.60
CA TRP A 212 -7.44 -22.37 8.45
C TRP A 212 -8.18 -21.39 9.38
N ASP A 213 -7.71 -20.15 9.60
CA ASP A 213 -8.52 -19.14 10.29
C ASP A 213 -9.30 -18.27 9.28
N THR A 214 -10.53 -17.94 9.65
CA THR A 214 -11.45 -17.13 8.82
C THR A 214 -11.35 -15.64 9.17
N ARG A 215 -10.23 -15.23 9.74
CA ARG A 215 -9.92 -13.88 10.21
C ARG A 215 -8.98 -13.17 9.25
N SER A 216 -9.48 -12.07 8.71
CA SER A 216 -8.71 -11.14 7.90
C SER A 216 -8.29 -9.97 8.79
N ILE A 217 -6.98 -9.70 8.84
CA ILE A 217 -6.43 -8.57 9.61
C ILE A 217 -6.15 -7.41 8.66
N ILE A 218 -6.66 -6.24 9.03
CA ILE A 218 -6.41 -4.95 8.40
C ILE A 218 -5.43 -4.17 9.26
N ILE A 219 -4.45 -3.53 8.63
CA ILE A 219 -3.50 -2.66 9.32
C ILE A 219 -3.45 -1.31 8.61
N THR A 220 -3.67 -0.22 9.36
CA THR A 220 -3.70 1.16 8.82
C THR A 220 -2.71 2.06 9.54
N GLY A 221 -1.93 2.83 8.78
CA GLY A 221 -1.03 3.87 9.25
C GLY A 221 -1.67 5.25 9.05
N SER A 222 -1.54 6.12 10.05
CA SER A 222 -2.24 7.40 10.12
C SER A 222 -1.28 8.56 10.45
N THR A 223 -1.72 9.79 10.16
CA THR A 223 -0.94 11.03 10.39
C THR A 223 -0.70 11.38 11.87
N ASP A 224 -1.47 10.82 12.80
CA ASP A 224 -1.16 10.84 14.24
C ASP A 224 0.05 9.97 14.64
N GLY A 225 0.65 9.26 13.67
CA GLY A 225 1.75 8.33 13.90
C GLY A 225 1.32 7.03 14.57
N VAL A 226 0.02 6.75 14.67
CA VAL A 226 -0.52 5.51 15.23
C VAL A 226 -0.78 4.50 14.11
N VAL A 227 -0.34 3.26 14.32
CA VAL A 227 -0.77 2.11 13.53
C VAL A 227 -1.91 1.42 14.24
N ARG A 228 -3.01 1.21 13.52
CA ARG A 228 -4.22 0.54 14.04
C ARG A 228 -4.37 -0.81 13.38
N VAL A 229 -4.54 -1.84 14.20
CA VAL A 229 -4.72 -3.24 13.77
C VAL A 229 -6.17 -3.62 14.02
N GLY A 230 -6.94 -3.73 12.94
CA GLY A 230 -8.33 -4.19 12.96
C GLY A 230 -8.44 -5.63 12.48
N GLY A 231 -9.49 -6.33 12.91
CA GLY A 231 -9.82 -7.66 12.39
C GLY A 231 -11.31 -7.80 12.09
N TRP A 232 -11.66 -8.60 11.09
CA TRP A 232 -13.01 -9.12 10.92
C TRP A 232 -12.98 -10.63 10.65
N LYS A 233 -14.13 -11.29 10.86
CA LYS A 233 -14.32 -12.71 10.55
C LYS A 233 -15.32 -12.87 9.41
N ARG A 234 -14.96 -13.60 8.35
CA ARG A 234 -15.86 -13.87 7.21
C ARG A 234 -17.10 -14.66 7.67
N GLY A 235 -18.29 -14.26 7.22
CA GLY A 235 -19.54 -14.96 7.50
C GLY A 235 -20.77 -14.33 6.82
N LYS A 236 -21.71 -15.16 6.35
CA LYS A 236 -22.83 -14.76 5.46
C LYS A 236 -23.54 -13.46 5.90
N GLY A 237 -23.66 -12.52 4.96
CA GLY A 237 -24.50 -11.31 4.90
C GLY A 237 -24.89 -10.57 6.20
N ILE A 238 -24.45 -9.31 6.33
CA ILE A 238 -25.09 -8.21 7.08
C ILE A 238 -24.39 -6.89 6.69
N LEU A 239 -25.09 -5.76 6.77
CA LEU A 239 -24.53 -4.43 6.56
C LEU A 239 -23.76 -4.00 7.83
N ILE A 240 -22.47 -3.68 7.72
CA ILE A 240 -21.61 -3.43 8.89
C ILE A 240 -21.50 -1.92 9.19
N THR A 241 -22.22 -1.47 10.21
CA THR A 241 -21.90 -0.23 10.94
C THR A 241 -20.93 -0.57 12.08
N VAL A 242 -19.94 0.31 12.32
CA VAL A 242 -18.97 0.16 13.40
C VAL A 242 -19.04 1.39 14.31
N ASP A 243 -19.48 1.19 15.55
CA ASP A 243 -19.28 2.15 16.64
C ASP A 243 -18.00 1.76 17.39
N TRP A 244 -17.13 2.74 17.63
CA TRP A 244 -15.83 2.56 18.27
C TRP A 244 -15.88 2.61 19.80
N ARG A 245 -17.08 2.68 20.41
CA ARG A 245 -17.22 2.91 21.86
C ARG A 245 -17.88 1.80 22.68
N GLN A 246 -18.47 0.75 22.08
CA GLN A 246 -19.09 -0.34 22.84
C GLN A 246 -18.82 -1.74 22.27
N ASN A 247 -18.30 -2.63 23.12
CA ASN A 247 -18.18 -4.06 22.84
C ASN A 247 -19.56 -4.73 22.93
N PHE A 248 -20.20 -5.02 21.79
CA PHE A 248 -21.36 -5.92 21.74
C PHE A 248 -21.30 -6.91 20.58
N CYS A 249 -22.07 -7.99 20.70
CA CYS A 249 -21.96 -9.16 19.84
C CYS A 249 -22.59 -8.96 18.46
N GLY A 250 -21.72 -8.74 17.46
CA GLY A 250 -22.08 -8.68 16.05
C GLY A 250 -20.85 -8.90 15.16
N LYS A 251 -21.05 -9.01 13.84
CA LYS A 251 -19.94 -9.14 12.86
C LYS A 251 -19.33 -7.77 12.56
N HIS A 252 -18.64 -7.19 13.54
CA HIS A 252 -17.99 -5.88 13.40
C HIS A 252 -16.54 -6.02 12.90
N LEU A 253 -16.02 -4.94 12.29
CA LEU A 253 -14.57 -4.73 12.25
C LEU A 253 -14.14 -4.26 13.64
N VAL A 254 -13.35 -5.06 14.35
CA VAL A 254 -12.93 -4.77 15.73
C VAL A 254 -11.51 -4.25 15.72
N LEU A 255 -11.26 -3.10 16.39
CA LEU A 255 -9.90 -2.67 16.71
C LEU A 255 -9.29 -3.65 17.72
N CYS A 256 -8.36 -4.47 17.26
CA CYS A 256 -7.66 -5.43 18.12
C CYS A 256 -6.51 -4.76 18.89
N ARG A 257 -5.86 -3.74 18.31
CA ARG A 257 -4.72 -3.04 18.93
C ARG A 257 -4.41 -1.70 18.27
N GLU A 258 -4.06 -0.70 19.09
CA GLU A 258 -3.26 0.45 18.64
C GLU A 258 -1.77 0.20 18.94
N LEU A 259 -0.91 0.66 18.04
CA LEU A 259 0.55 0.62 18.15
C LEU A 259 1.10 2.02 17.83
N ASN A 260 1.68 2.68 18.82
CA ASN A 260 2.37 3.96 18.63
C ASN A 260 3.90 3.71 18.65
N PRO A 261 4.62 3.85 17.52
CA PRO A 261 6.05 3.58 17.44
C PRO A 261 6.87 4.46 18.38
N SER A 262 6.55 5.75 18.45
CA SER A 262 7.28 6.71 19.30
C SER A 262 7.08 6.45 20.80
N LEU A 263 5.87 6.04 21.21
CA LEU A 263 5.60 5.62 22.59
C LEU A 263 6.36 4.33 22.94
N ALA A 264 6.33 3.33 22.05
CA ALA A 264 7.04 2.07 22.24
C ALA A 264 8.56 2.25 22.33
N LEU A 265 9.12 3.25 21.65
CA LEU A 265 10.56 3.55 21.63
C LEU A 265 11.05 4.42 22.78
N THR A 266 10.28 5.44 23.15
CA THR A 266 10.74 6.46 24.12
C THR A 266 10.15 6.27 25.51
N GLY A 267 9.23 5.31 25.68
CA GLY A 267 8.46 5.08 26.92
C GLY A 267 7.51 6.24 27.28
N LYS A 268 7.38 7.26 26.42
CA LYS A 268 6.61 8.48 26.68
C LYS A 268 5.77 8.86 25.46
N PRO A 269 4.55 9.41 25.64
CA PRO A 269 3.78 9.96 24.53
C PRO A 269 4.47 11.22 24.00
N SER A 270 4.96 11.18 22.76
CA SER A 270 5.45 12.38 22.08
C SER A 270 4.29 13.31 21.73
N LYS A 271 4.47 14.62 21.88
CA LYS A 271 3.53 15.62 21.34
C LYS A 271 3.56 15.69 19.81
N THR A 272 4.63 15.19 19.20
CA THR A 272 4.82 15.07 17.75
C THR A 272 5.32 13.66 17.44
N SER A 273 4.41 12.76 17.10
CA SER A 273 4.78 11.50 16.45
C SER A 273 4.95 11.72 14.95
N PRO A 274 5.94 11.08 14.29
CA PRO A 274 6.05 11.13 12.85
C PRO A 274 4.90 10.36 12.20
N VAL A 275 4.53 10.80 11.00
CA VAL A 275 3.50 10.14 10.18
C VAL A 275 3.95 8.73 9.83
N VAL A 276 3.05 7.74 9.94
CA VAL A 276 3.29 6.41 9.37
C VAL A 276 3.11 6.50 7.86
N THR A 277 4.19 6.30 7.10
CA THR A 277 4.20 6.47 5.65
C THR A 277 4.20 5.16 4.87
N ALA A 278 4.67 4.06 5.48
CA ALA A 278 4.69 2.73 4.86
C ALA A 278 4.35 1.63 5.86
N LEU A 279 3.68 0.58 5.37
CA LEU A 279 3.38 -0.65 6.11
C LEU A 279 3.70 -1.87 5.25
N ALA A 280 4.24 -2.92 5.89
CA ALA A 280 4.41 -4.23 5.27
C ALA A 280 4.26 -5.35 6.31
N VAL A 281 3.95 -6.55 5.83
CA VAL A 281 3.75 -7.75 6.65
C VAL A 281 4.66 -8.85 6.12
N SER A 282 5.23 -9.68 7.00
CA SER A 282 6.01 -10.86 6.59
C SER A 282 5.11 -11.92 5.94
N ARG A 283 5.66 -12.78 5.06
CA ARG A 283 4.88 -13.81 4.34
C ARG A 283 4.16 -14.82 5.24
N ASN A 284 4.61 -14.96 6.50
CA ASN A 284 4.00 -15.81 7.52
C ASN A 284 3.09 -15.03 8.51
N SER A 285 2.77 -13.76 8.22
CA SER A 285 1.99 -12.83 9.05
C SER A 285 2.47 -12.61 10.49
N ALA A 286 3.63 -13.15 10.87
CA ALA A 286 4.19 -13.07 12.21
C ALA A 286 4.88 -11.73 12.52
N LYS A 287 5.27 -10.95 11.51
CA LYS A 287 5.94 -9.64 11.69
C LYS A 287 5.21 -8.53 10.94
N LEU A 288 4.94 -7.45 11.66
CA LEU A 288 4.46 -6.17 11.14
C LEU A 288 5.64 -5.20 11.07
N LEU A 289 5.84 -4.61 9.90
CA LEU A 289 6.85 -3.59 9.63
C LEU A 289 6.17 -2.24 9.39
N VAL A 290 6.67 -1.20 10.05
CA VAL A 290 6.15 0.16 9.94
C VAL A 290 7.30 1.11 9.62
N GLY A 291 7.15 1.88 8.54
CA GLY A 291 8.06 2.95 8.15
C GLY A 291 7.43 4.31 8.42
N ASP A 292 8.22 5.25 8.95
CA ASP A 292 7.75 6.59 9.28
C ASP A 292 8.39 7.72 8.44
N SER A 293 7.86 8.93 8.62
CA SER A 293 8.31 10.13 7.95
C SER A 293 9.72 10.62 8.33
N TRP A 294 10.38 9.97 9.30
CA TRP A 294 11.78 10.25 9.69
C TRP A 294 12.75 9.16 9.20
N GLY A 295 12.31 8.26 8.31
CA GLY A 295 13.16 7.21 7.74
C GLY A 295 13.34 5.99 8.66
N ARG A 296 12.65 5.93 9.80
CA ARG A 296 12.80 4.82 10.75
C ARG A 296 11.93 3.66 10.33
N VAL A 297 12.49 2.44 10.35
CA VAL A 297 11.73 1.20 10.19
C VAL A 297 11.69 0.47 11.53
N CYS A 298 10.46 0.25 12.02
CA CYS A 298 10.17 -0.45 13.28
C CYS A 298 9.53 -1.81 12.99
N CYS A 299 9.89 -2.84 13.76
CA CYS A 299 9.38 -4.20 13.62
C CYS A 299 8.66 -4.67 14.89
N TRP A 300 7.41 -5.12 14.75
CA TRP A 300 6.67 -5.84 15.80
C TRP A 300 6.53 -7.30 15.40
N SER A 301 6.90 -8.20 16.30
CA SER A 301 6.76 -9.64 16.12
C SER A 301 5.59 -10.16 16.98
N VAL A 302 4.80 -11.11 16.45
CA VAL A 302 3.72 -11.78 17.19
C VAL A 302 4.32 -12.47 18.40
N ASP A 303 5.31 -13.31 18.15
CA ASP A 303 6.20 -13.95 19.12
C ASP A 303 7.24 -12.96 19.65
N GLY A 304 7.64 -13.10 20.91
CA GLY A 304 8.54 -12.18 21.63
C GLY A 304 10.02 -12.41 21.33
#